data_AF-A0A430UDM0-F1
#
_entry.id   AF-A0A430UDM0-F1
#
_cell.length_a   1.000
_cell.length_b   1.000
_cell.length_c   1.000
_cell.angle_alpha   90.00
_cell.angle_beta   90.00
_cell.angle_gamma   90.00
#
_symmetry.space_group_name_H-M   'P 1'
#
loop_
_entity.id
_entity.type
_entity.pdbx_description
1 polymer ?
#
loop_
_entity_poly.entity_id
_entity_poly.type
_entity_poly.pdbx_seq_one_letter_code
_entity_poly.pdbx_strand_id
1 'polypeptide(L)'
;MAARVFLLFTLGYFLSYFYRSANAVLAKDLSQDLGLGPAELGFMTSLFYLSFAAVQLPLGGLLDRYGPRIITPALLLVASLGSVVFGLAQGFPTLALGRALIGMGMAAALMGSLKAFSLWFPRTYATVSTLLVGLGATGGLLAATPLALLKEAMGWRGVFLL
;
A
#
# COMPACT_ATOMS: atom_id res chain seq x y z
N MET A 1 19.47 16.13 1.60
CA MET A 1 18.01 16.35 1.52
C MET A 1 17.36 15.47 0.45
N ALA A 2 17.84 15.51 -0.80
CA ALA A 2 17.30 14.71 -1.92
C ALA A 2 17.29 13.18 -1.66
N ALA A 3 18.36 12.60 -1.11
CA ALA A 3 18.41 11.17 -0.78
C ALA A 3 17.30 10.73 0.20
N ARG A 4 16.91 11.59 1.16
CA ARG A 4 15.81 11.30 2.09
C ARG A 4 14.47 11.27 1.37
N VAL A 5 14.26 12.19 0.42
CA VAL A 5 13.06 12.20 -0.43
C VAL A 5 12.96 10.90 -1.20
N PHE A 6 14.04 10.48 -1.87
CA PHE A 6 14.08 9.20 -2.58
C PHE A 6 13.73 8.03 -1.67
N LEU A 7 14.43 7.88 -0.54
CA LEU A 7 14.22 6.76 0.39
C LEU A 7 12.78 6.68 0.92
N LEU A 8 12.19 7.81 1.33
CA LEU A 8 10.83 7.84 1.86
C LEU A 8 9.78 7.41 0.82
N PHE A 9 9.92 7.91 -0.42
CA PHE A 9 9.02 7.55 -1.50
C PHE A 9 9.20 6.08 -1.94
N THR A 10 10.44 5.60 -1.99
CA THR A 10 10.72 4.19 -2.28
C THR A 10 10.16 3.28 -1.20
N LEU A 11 10.28 3.64 0.08
CA LEU A 11 9.67 2.88 1.18
C LEU A 11 8.14 2.86 1.08
N GLY A 12 7.51 3.97 0.70
CA GLY A 12 6.07 4.02 0.46
C GLY A 12 5.64 3.06 -0.66
N TYR A 13 6.39 3.04 -1.77
CA TYR A 13 6.08 2.14 -2.89
C TYR A 13 6.38 0.67 -2.59
N PHE A 14 7.44 0.41 -1.84
CA PHE A 14 7.73 -0.89 -1.24
C PHE A 14 6.55 -1.39 -0.40
N LEU A 15 6.04 -0.54 0.49
CA LEU A 15 4.91 -0.88 1.36
C LEU A 15 3.62 -1.12 0.56
N SER A 16 3.38 -0.37 -0.51
CA SER A 16 2.28 -0.64 -1.45
C SER A 16 2.38 -2.04 -2.06
N TYR A 17 3.56 -2.48 -2.48
CA TYR A 17 3.76 -3.85 -2.97
C TYR A 17 3.60 -4.89 -1.86
N PHE A 18 4.08 -4.58 -0.66
CA PHE A 18 3.92 -5.45 0.49
C PHE A 18 2.43 -5.71 0.78
N TYR A 19 1.61 -4.66 0.86
CA TYR A 19 0.16 -4.79 1.07
C TYR A 19 -0.56 -5.54 -0.06
N ARG A 20 -0.09 -5.43 -1.31
CA ARG A 20 -0.66 -6.21 -2.43
C ARG A 20 -0.46 -7.70 -2.23
N SER A 21 0.75 -8.11 -1.87
CA SER A 21 1.10 -9.51 -1.66
C SER A 21 0.60 -10.09 -0.33
N ALA A 22 0.45 -9.25 0.71
CA ALA A 22 0.04 -9.69 2.05
C ALA A 22 -1.28 -10.48 2.05
N ASN A 23 -2.24 -10.12 1.20
CA ASN A 23 -3.54 -10.81 1.13
C ASN A 23 -3.40 -12.29 0.78
N ALA A 24 -2.47 -12.64 -0.12
CA ALA A 24 -2.25 -14.04 -0.51
C ALA A 24 -1.64 -14.86 0.65
N VAL A 25 -0.75 -14.25 1.43
CA VAL A 25 -0.06 -14.90 2.56
C VAL A 25 -0.98 -15.11 3.76
N LEU A 26 -1.97 -14.23 3.90
CA LEU A 26 -2.93 -14.22 5.00
C LEU A 26 -4.27 -14.90 4.65
N ALA A 27 -4.45 -15.33 3.40
CA ALA A 27 -5.70 -15.91 2.93
C ALA A 27 -6.20 -17.07 3.81
N LYS A 28 -5.29 -17.94 4.25
CA LYS A 28 -5.61 -19.05 5.15
C LYS A 28 -6.05 -18.57 6.53
N ASP A 29 -5.34 -17.60 7.11
CA ASP A 29 -5.64 -17.05 8.43
C ASP A 29 -7.01 -16.35 8.44
N LEU A 30 -7.28 -15.53 7.42
CA LEU A 30 -8.55 -14.84 7.25
C LEU A 30 -9.73 -15.82 7.04
N SER A 31 -9.49 -16.92 6.32
CA SER A 31 -10.51 -17.96 6.14
C SER A 31 -10.81 -18.69 7.45
N GLN A 32 -9.79 -19.04 8.23
CA GLN A 32 -9.96 -19.75 9.50
C GLN A 32 -10.59 -18.89 10.60
N ASP A 33 -10.23 -17.62 10.67
CA ASP A 33 -10.60 -16.74 11.78
C ASP A 33 -11.90 -15.95 11.52
N LEU A 34 -12.17 -15.58 10.26
CA LEU A 34 -13.36 -14.82 9.86
C LEU A 34 -14.35 -15.63 9.02
N GLY A 35 -14.05 -16.90 8.75
CA GLY A 35 -14.91 -17.78 7.95
C GLY A 35 -14.95 -17.41 6.47
N LEU A 36 -13.97 -16.65 5.96
CA LEU A 36 -14.00 -16.15 4.59
C LEU A 36 -13.86 -17.26 3.55
N GLY A 37 -14.73 -17.23 2.55
CA GLY A 37 -14.68 -18.09 1.38
C GLY A 37 -13.71 -17.60 0.31
N PRO A 38 -13.41 -18.43 -0.71
CA PRO A 38 -12.53 -18.07 -1.83
C PRO A 38 -13.01 -16.81 -2.60
N ALA A 39 -14.32 -16.64 -2.73
CA ALA A 39 -14.91 -15.48 -3.41
C ALA A 39 -14.61 -14.17 -2.67
N GLU A 40 -14.70 -14.17 -1.33
CA GLU A 40 -14.43 -13.02 -0.48
C GLU A 40 -12.94 -12.66 -0.48
N LEU A 41 -12.06 -13.66 -0.45
CA LEU A 41 -10.60 -13.47 -0.56
C LEU A 41 -10.18 -12.93 -1.92
N GLY A 42 -10.82 -13.41 -2.99
CA GLY A 42 -10.67 -12.87 -4.34
C GLY A 42 -11.15 -11.42 -4.40
N PHE A 43 -12.31 -11.13 -3.81
CA PHE A 43 -12.85 -9.78 -3.71
C PHE A 43 -11.91 -8.83 -2.96
N MET A 44 -11.25 -9.25 -1.89
CA MET A 44 -10.24 -8.43 -1.17
C MET A 44 -9.08 -8.01 -2.07
N THR A 45 -8.66 -8.88 -2.99
CA THR A 45 -7.61 -8.56 -3.96
C THR A 45 -8.12 -7.53 -4.97
N SER A 46 -9.30 -7.78 -5.54
CA SER A 46 -9.95 -6.87 -6.49
C SER A 46 -10.22 -5.50 -5.89
N LEU A 47 -10.70 -5.43 -4.65
CA LEU A 47 -11.08 -4.20 -3.98
C LEU A 47 -9.89 -3.27 -3.76
N PHE A 48 -8.72 -3.82 -3.42
CA PHE A 48 -7.49 -3.04 -3.34
C PHE A 48 -7.17 -2.39 -4.69
N TYR A 49 -7.19 -3.15 -5.80
CA TYR A 49 -6.85 -2.61 -7.11
C TYR A 49 -7.92 -1.67 -7.67
N LEU A 50 -9.21 -1.95 -7.45
CA LEU A 50 -10.32 -1.09 -7.87
C LEU A 50 -10.28 0.26 -7.15
N SER A 51 -10.10 0.25 -5.83
CA SER A 51 -10.01 1.48 -5.04
C SER A 51 -8.75 2.28 -5.37
N PHE A 52 -7.62 1.60 -5.56
CA PHE A 52 -6.38 2.21 -6.06
C PHE A 52 -6.58 2.89 -7.43
N ALA A 53 -7.22 2.19 -8.38
CA ALA A 53 -7.47 2.70 -9.73
C ALA A 53 -8.47 3.87 -9.74
N ALA A 54 -9.53 3.79 -8.95
CA ALA A 54 -10.56 4.83 -8.84
C ALA A 54 -9.98 6.18 -8.37
N VAL A 55 -8.99 6.14 -7.47
CA VAL A 55 -8.32 7.34 -6.97
C VAL A 55 -7.25 7.85 -7.93
N GLN A 56 -6.80 7.05 -8.90
CA GLN A 56 -5.64 7.39 -9.73
C GLN A 56 -5.86 8.65 -10.59
N LEU A 57 -7.03 8.80 -11.20
CA LEU A 57 -7.40 9.96 -12.02
C LEU A 57 -7.47 11.27 -11.21
N PRO A 58 -8.26 11.38 -10.13
CA PRO A 58 -8.32 12.61 -9.35
C PRO A 58 -6.98 12.93 -8.67
N LEU A 59 -6.23 11.90 -8.27
CA LEU A 59 -4.92 12.06 -7.64
C LEU A 59 -3.91 12.80 -8.54
N GLY A 60 -3.91 12.56 -9.85
CA GLY A 60 -3.03 13.28 -10.78
C GLY A 60 -3.25 14.80 -10.70
N GLY A 61 -4.51 15.23 -10.84
CA GLY A 61 -4.86 16.65 -10.73
C GLY A 61 -4.58 17.25 -9.35
N LEU A 62 -4.81 16.48 -8.27
CA LEU A 62 -4.47 16.93 -6.91
C LEU A 62 -2.97 17.10 -6.71
N LEU A 63 -2.15 16.17 -7.24
CA LEU A 63 -0.69 16.25 -7.19
C LEU A 63 -0.14 17.41 -8.01
N ASP A 64 -0.77 17.72 -9.14
CA ASP A 64 -0.37 18.86 -9.95
C ASP A 64 -0.75 20.20 -9.30
N ARG A 65 -1.90 20.27 -8.63
CA ARG A 65 -2.40 21.49 -7.97
C ARG A 65 -1.78 21.77 -6.61
N TYR A 66 -1.66 20.76 -5.75
CA TYR A 66 -1.23 20.91 -4.36
C TYR A 66 0.15 20.31 -4.07
N GLY A 67 0.72 19.58 -5.02
CA GLY A 67 2.05 18.99 -4.91
C GLY A 67 2.10 17.70 -4.07
N PRO A 68 3.19 16.92 -4.23
CA PRO A 68 3.37 15.64 -3.54
C PRO A 68 3.63 15.80 -2.03
N ARG A 69 4.08 16.99 -1.59
CA ARG A 69 4.39 17.25 -0.17
C ARG A 69 3.14 17.21 0.74
N ILE A 70 1.97 17.53 0.21
CA ILE A 70 0.71 17.57 0.96
C ILE A 70 -0.12 16.31 0.67
N ILE A 71 -0.27 15.97 -0.61
CA ILE A 71 -1.17 14.90 -1.04
C ILE A 71 -0.66 13.51 -0.66
N THR A 72 0.65 13.25 -0.79
CA THR A 72 1.21 11.94 -0.44
C THR A 72 1.03 11.59 1.03
N PRO A 73 1.45 12.41 2.02
CA PRO A 73 1.24 12.07 3.41
C PRO A 73 -0.24 11.97 3.78
N ALA A 74 -1.12 12.80 3.22
CA ALA A 74 -2.56 12.70 3.45
C ALA A 74 -3.13 11.33 3.04
N LEU A 75 -2.74 10.82 1.87
CA LEU A 75 -3.17 9.50 1.41
C LEU A 75 -2.48 8.36 2.17
N LEU A 76 -1.22 8.52 2.58
CA LEU A 76 -0.57 7.55 3.47
C LEU A 76 -1.25 7.46 4.84
N LEU A 77 -1.79 8.56 5.37
CA LEU A 77 -2.64 8.53 6.56
C LEU A 77 -3.93 7.74 6.32
N VAL A 78 -4.57 7.91 5.15
CA VAL A 78 -5.73 7.08 4.76
C VAL A 78 -5.38 5.60 4.73
N ALA A 79 -4.22 5.23 4.17
CA ALA A 79 -3.76 3.85 4.18
C ALA A 79 -3.47 3.33 5.59
N SER A 80 -2.89 4.16 6.45
CA SER A 80 -2.60 3.82 7.85
C SER A 80 -3.88 3.56 8.64
N LEU A 81 -4.88 4.44 8.48
CA LEU A 81 -6.22 4.23 9.04
C LEU A 81 -6.87 2.96 8.49
N GLY A 82 -6.74 2.71 7.19
CA GLY A 82 -7.19 1.49 6.55
C GLY A 82 -6.55 0.23 7.13
N SER A 83 -5.26 0.28 7.45
CA SER A 83 -4.53 -0.80 8.12
C SER A 83 -5.10 -1.08 9.50
N VAL A 84 -5.33 -0.04 10.30
CA VAL A 84 -5.96 -0.18 11.63
C VAL A 84 -7.36 -0.77 11.52
N VAL A 85 -8.19 -0.28 10.59
CA VAL A 85 -9.54 -0.83 10.35
C VAL A 85 -9.47 -2.29 9.92
N PHE A 86 -8.50 -2.66 9.08
CA PHE A 86 -8.29 -4.05 8.66
C PHE A 86 -7.87 -4.95 9.82
N GLY A 87 -6.94 -4.50 10.68
CA GLY A 87 -6.49 -5.25 11.85
C GLY A 87 -7.57 -5.42 12.92
N LEU A 88 -8.48 -4.45 13.08
CA LEU A 88 -9.59 -4.51 14.03
C LEU A 88 -10.85 -5.18 13.47
N ALA A 89 -10.86 -5.55 12.19
CA ALA A 89 -12.03 -6.11 11.53
C ALA A 89 -12.47 -7.42 12.18
N GLN A 90 -13.78 -7.56 12.48
CA GLN A 90 -14.40 -8.78 13.03
C GLN A 90 -15.27 -9.51 12.01
N GLY A 91 -15.35 -8.99 10.78
CA GLY A 91 -16.11 -9.60 9.71
C GLY A 91 -15.75 -9.01 8.34
N PHE A 92 -16.30 -9.63 7.30
CA PHE A 92 -16.00 -9.28 5.91
C PHE A 92 -16.24 -7.79 5.56
N PRO A 93 -17.36 -7.14 5.94
CA PRO A 93 -17.60 -5.74 5.55
C PRO A 93 -16.54 -4.77 6.10
N THR A 94 -16.16 -4.93 7.37
CA THR A 94 -15.11 -4.11 8.00
C THR A 94 -13.73 -4.37 7.39
N LEU A 95 -13.45 -5.64 7.06
CA LEU A 95 -12.20 -6.03 6.42
C LEU A 95 -12.11 -5.44 5.00
N ALA A 96 -13.21 -5.50 4.24
CA ALA A 96 -13.35 -4.91 2.93
C ALA A 96 -13.13 -3.39 2.97
N LEU A 97 -13.74 -2.70 3.93
CA LEU A 97 -13.55 -1.27 4.10
C LEU A 97 -12.08 -0.92 4.37
N GLY A 98 -11.43 -1.61 5.31
CA GLY A 98 -10.00 -1.44 5.59
C GLY A 98 -9.15 -1.67 4.34
N ARG A 99 -9.47 -2.71 3.56
CA ARG A 99 -8.77 -3.04 2.33
C ARG A 99 -8.92 -1.97 1.24
N ALA A 100 -10.12 -1.41 1.08
CA ALA A 100 -10.37 -0.30 0.17
C ALA A 100 -9.60 0.96 0.59
N LEU A 101 -9.60 1.30 1.89
CA LEU A 101 -8.84 2.44 2.42
C LEU A 101 -7.33 2.30 2.17
N ILE A 102 -6.78 1.09 2.40
CA ILE A 102 -5.37 0.79 2.09
C ILE A 102 -5.09 0.96 0.60
N GLY A 103 -5.95 0.45 -0.28
CA GLY A 103 -5.82 0.60 -1.73
C GLY A 103 -5.84 2.06 -2.18
N MET A 104 -6.80 2.85 -1.69
CA MET A 104 -6.89 4.29 -1.96
C MET A 104 -5.64 5.04 -1.49
N GLY A 105 -5.19 4.81 -0.27
CA GLY A 105 -4.04 5.52 0.29
C GLY A 105 -2.73 5.17 -0.41
N MET A 106 -2.56 3.91 -0.81
CA MET A 106 -1.37 3.45 -1.54
C MET A 106 -1.29 3.96 -2.98
N ALA A 107 -2.38 4.52 -3.55
CA ALA A 107 -2.37 5.15 -4.88
C ALA A 107 -1.34 6.30 -5.00
N ALA A 108 -1.09 7.01 -3.90
CA ALA A 108 -0.10 8.08 -3.83
C ALA A 108 1.35 7.58 -3.82
N ALA A 109 1.60 6.31 -3.52
CA ALA A 109 2.95 5.79 -3.38
C ALA A 109 3.72 5.89 -4.71
N LEU A 110 3.10 5.50 -5.82
CA LEU A 110 3.70 5.62 -7.15
C LEU A 110 3.58 7.04 -7.71
N MET A 111 2.36 7.56 -7.88
CA MET A 111 2.19 8.87 -8.55
C MET A 111 2.82 10.02 -7.77
N GLY A 112 2.74 9.98 -6.44
CA GLY A 112 3.39 10.96 -5.57
C GLY A 112 4.91 10.94 -5.71
N SER A 113 5.51 9.74 -5.78
CA SER A 113 6.95 9.58 -5.99
C SER A 113 7.41 10.08 -7.36
N LEU A 114 6.69 9.75 -8.44
CA LEU A 114 7.01 10.22 -9.78
C LEU A 114 6.91 11.75 -9.86
N LYS A 115 5.86 12.34 -9.29
CA LYS A 115 5.73 13.81 -9.22
C LYS A 115 6.83 14.44 -8.36
N ALA A 116 7.20 13.84 -7.23
CA ALA A 116 8.28 14.35 -6.41
C ALA A 116 9.62 14.28 -7.13
N PHE A 117 9.89 13.20 -7.85
CA PHE A 117 11.15 13.00 -8.55
C PHE A 117 11.29 13.89 -9.78
N SER A 118 10.20 14.22 -10.48
CA SER A 118 10.28 15.19 -11.58
C SER A 118 10.66 16.59 -11.10
N LEU A 119 10.30 16.95 -9.85
CA LEU A 119 10.65 18.23 -9.24
C LEU A 119 12.07 18.24 -8.63
N TRP A 120 12.48 17.16 -7.95
CA TRP A 120 13.73 17.11 -7.18
C TRP A 120 14.91 16.50 -7.96
N PHE A 121 14.65 15.67 -8.98
CA PHE A 121 15.66 14.94 -9.75
C PHE A 121 15.46 15.09 -11.26
N PRO A 122 15.27 16.29 -11.83
CA PRO A 122 14.93 16.44 -13.25
C PRO A 122 15.99 15.84 -14.19
N ARG A 123 17.28 15.90 -13.83
CA ARG A 123 18.39 15.38 -14.65
C ARG A 123 18.53 13.85 -14.59
N THR A 124 18.10 13.22 -13.50
CA THR A 124 18.22 11.78 -13.26
C THR A 124 16.87 11.09 -13.11
N TYR A 125 15.80 11.74 -13.56
CA TYR A 125 14.40 11.33 -13.37
C TYR A 125 14.16 9.90 -13.82
N ALA A 126 14.64 9.54 -15.00
CA ALA A 126 14.51 8.19 -15.55
C ALA A 126 15.17 7.16 -14.62
N THR A 127 16.40 7.41 -14.18
CA THR A 127 17.14 6.51 -13.29
C THR A 127 16.42 6.33 -11.95
N VAL A 128 16.03 7.42 -11.28
CA VAL A 128 15.39 7.32 -9.96
C VAL A 128 14.00 6.70 -10.03
N SER A 129 13.25 6.94 -11.10
CA SER A 129 11.92 6.32 -11.31
C SER A 129 12.03 4.83 -11.59
N THR A 130 13.02 4.39 -12.37
CA THR A 130 13.29 2.97 -12.59
C THR A 130 13.78 2.28 -11.33
N LEU A 131 14.69 2.91 -10.57
CA LEU A 131 15.16 2.39 -9.29
C LEU A 131 14.01 2.26 -8.28
N LEU A 132 13.11 3.23 -8.22
CA LEU A 132 11.90 3.15 -7.42
C LEU A 132 11.07 1.91 -7.76
N VAL A 133 10.82 1.67 -9.05
CA VAL A 133 10.00 0.52 -9.46
C VAL A 133 10.69 -0.79 -9.10
N GLY A 134 11.99 -0.91 -9.39
CA GLY A 134 12.77 -2.10 -9.05
C GLY A 134 12.84 -2.37 -7.55
N LEU A 135 13.22 -1.36 -6.75
CA LEU A 135 13.30 -1.48 -5.29
C LEU A 135 11.92 -1.67 -4.66
N GLY A 136 10.89 -0.98 -5.13
CA GLY A 136 9.53 -1.12 -4.62
C GLY A 136 8.96 -2.52 -4.85
N ALA A 137 9.23 -3.13 -6.00
CA ALA A 137 8.79 -4.49 -6.30
C ALA A 137 9.35 -5.54 -5.32
N THR A 138 10.52 -5.29 -4.71
CA THR A 138 11.06 -6.16 -3.66
C THR A 138 10.18 -6.27 -2.43
N GLY A 139 9.28 -5.30 -2.20
CA GLY A 139 8.27 -5.37 -1.14
C GLY A 139 7.31 -6.54 -1.30
N GLY A 140 7.03 -6.96 -2.54
CA GLY A 140 6.21 -8.13 -2.80
C GLY A 140 6.92 -9.44 -2.42
N LEU A 141 8.25 -9.49 -2.58
CA LEU A 141 9.08 -10.65 -2.20
C LEU A 141 9.19 -10.76 -0.67
N LEU A 142 9.43 -9.63 0.00
CA LEU A 142 9.52 -9.56 1.46
C LEU A 142 8.16 -9.66 2.15
N ALA A 143 7.05 -9.58 1.41
CA ALA A 143 5.74 -9.93 1.93
C ALA A 143 5.49 -11.43 2.08
N ALA A 144 6.37 -12.31 1.59
CA ALA A 144 6.21 -13.75 1.74
C ALA A 144 6.74 -14.24 3.10
N THR A 145 8.03 -14.60 3.17
CA THR A 145 8.64 -15.22 4.36
C THR A 145 8.67 -14.28 5.58
N PRO A 146 9.08 -13.00 5.47
CA PRO A 146 9.08 -12.10 6.63
C PRO A 146 7.70 -11.86 7.24
N LEU A 147 6.67 -11.69 6.41
CA LEU A 147 5.29 -11.55 6.88
C LEU A 147 4.80 -12.83 7.56
N ALA A 148 5.16 -14.01 7.04
CA ALA A 148 4.83 -15.28 7.65
C ALA A 148 5.45 -15.41 9.06
N LEU A 149 6.71 -15.01 9.24
CA LEU A 149 7.36 -15.01 10.56
C LEU A 149 6.72 -13.98 11.51
N LEU A 150 6.38 -12.79 11.01
CA LEU A 150 5.72 -11.76 11.81
C LEU A 150 4.33 -12.22 12.27
N LYS A 151 3.52 -12.81 11.39
CA LYS A 151 2.19 -13.30 11.78
C LYS A 151 2.26 -14.46 12.77
N GLU A 152 3.30 -15.29 12.72
CA GLU A 152 3.52 -16.35 13.72
C GLU A 152 3.83 -15.76 15.11
N ALA A 153 4.55 -14.63 15.17
CA ALA A 153 4.93 -14.00 16.42
C ALA A 153 3.81 -13.16 17.08
N MET A 154 3.02 -12.42 16.29
CA MET A 154 2.02 -11.46 16.83
C MET A 154 0.61 -11.60 16.26
N GLY A 155 0.37 -12.63 15.43
CA GLY A 155 -0.88 -12.81 14.70
C GLY A 155 -1.03 -11.86 13.52
N TRP A 156 -1.92 -12.20 12.58
CA TRP A 156 -2.16 -11.35 11.42
C TRP A 156 -2.70 -9.97 11.80
N ARG A 157 -3.53 -9.88 12.84
CA ARG A 157 -4.06 -8.59 13.34
C ARG A 157 -2.94 -7.67 13.85
N GLY A 158 -1.99 -8.21 14.62
CA GLY A 158 -0.86 -7.45 15.15
C GLY A 158 -0.03 -6.81 14.05
N VAL A 159 0.14 -7.51 12.91
CA VAL A 159 0.90 -6.99 11.77
C VAL A 159 0.29 -5.72 11.16
N PHE A 160 -1.05 -5.60 11.13
CA PHE A 160 -1.70 -4.40 10.57
C PHE A 160 -1.84 -3.25 11.58
N LEU A 161 -1.63 -3.53 12.87
CA LEU A 161 -1.68 -2.53 13.95
C LEU A 161 -0.30 -1.92 14.26
N LEU A 162 0.77 -2.52 13.74
CA LEU A 162 2.15 -2.03 13.83
C LEU A 162 2.44 -0.97 12.75
#